data_AF-A0A7C2WV64-F1
#
_entry.id   AF-A0A7C2WV64-F1
#
_cell.length_a   1.000
_cell.length_b   1.000
_cell.length_c   1.000
_cell.angle_alpha   90.00
_cell.angle_beta   90.00
_cell.angle_gamma   90.00
#
_symmetry.space_group_name_H-M   'P 1'
#
loop_
_entity.id
_entity.type
_entity.pdbx_description
1 polymer ?
#
loop_
_entity_poly.entity_id
_entity_poly.type
_entity_poly.pdbx_seq_one_letter_code
_entity_poly.pdbx_strand_id
1 'polypeptide(L)'
;MRQSVILLLVGLAVLVGCEAKPPEPPPVEAPPEPTPQEIFNNDLQPILTVLWGPLRGGQFYDDAQHDEAIAKLGTLKARHSATENGRIALGNFTREVETLIREARNANRWRLVKVGCRAYAVMQPGNDRYQKLEERADLMLARPRVAIRGFFETNGELYVFLDVTDPKTGETTNYKIREGEEFHSVLRLVRIVGRNQAAEILYIPVNDTWEVLAPGESR
;
A
#
# COMPACT_ATOMS: atom_id res chain seq x y z
N MET A 1 -31.02 -77.42 -68.80
CA MET A 1 -31.19 -78.38 -67.68
C MET A 1 -30.62 -77.68 -66.45
N ARG A 2 -31.38 -76.95 -65.60
CA ARG A 2 -32.52 -77.29 -64.73
C ARG A 2 -32.23 -78.42 -63.73
N GLN A 3 -32.39 -78.09 -62.43
CA GLN A 3 -32.54 -78.95 -61.22
C GLN A 3 -31.24 -79.55 -60.64
N SER A 4 -30.91 -79.58 -59.34
CA SER A 4 -31.62 -79.38 -58.05
C SER A 4 -30.57 -79.05 -56.94
N VAL A 5 -30.78 -78.05 -56.08
CA VAL A 5 -31.23 -78.12 -54.66
C VAL A 5 -30.51 -79.15 -53.78
N ILE A 6 -29.67 -78.66 -52.84
CA ILE A 6 -29.53 -79.19 -51.46
C ILE A 6 -29.42 -78.01 -50.49
N LEU A 7 -30.38 -77.95 -49.56
CA LEU A 7 -30.40 -77.12 -48.35
C LEU A 7 -29.30 -77.58 -47.36
N LEU A 8 -28.68 -76.63 -46.65
CA LEU A 8 -28.39 -76.82 -45.22
C LEU A 8 -28.34 -75.48 -44.48
N LEU A 9 -28.93 -75.48 -43.30
CA LEU A 9 -29.49 -74.34 -42.58
C LEU A 9 -28.93 -74.38 -41.15
N VAL A 10 -27.97 -73.52 -40.79
CA VAL A 10 -27.50 -73.21 -39.41
C VAL A 10 -26.71 -71.89 -39.54
N GLY A 11 -26.98 -70.73 -38.92
CA GLY A 11 -27.71 -70.40 -37.72
C GLY A 11 -26.78 -70.28 -36.50
N LEU A 12 -26.01 -69.18 -36.33
CA LEU A 12 -25.61 -68.71 -34.98
C LEU A 12 -24.88 -67.35 -34.93
N ALA A 13 -25.40 -66.48 -34.05
CA ALA A 13 -24.73 -65.52 -33.17
C ALA A 13 -23.92 -64.34 -33.76
N VAL A 14 -24.60 -63.20 -33.86
CA VAL A 14 -24.01 -61.86 -33.66
C VAL A 14 -23.51 -61.78 -32.21
N LEU A 15 -22.20 -61.87 -32.01
CA LEU A 15 -21.58 -61.50 -30.73
C LEU A 15 -21.45 -59.97 -30.71
N VAL A 16 -22.48 -59.31 -30.17
CA VAL A 16 -22.35 -57.98 -29.58
C VAL A 16 -21.43 -58.13 -28.37
N GLY A 17 -20.14 -57.85 -28.57
CA GLY A 17 -19.20 -57.69 -27.48
C GLY A 17 -19.55 -56.43 -26.69
N CYS A 18 -20.35 -56.59 -25.63
CA CYS A 18 -20.39 -55.62 -24.55
C CYS A 18 -19.02 -55.63 -23.85
N GLU A 19 -18.10 -54.77 -24.28
CA GLU A 19 -17.09 -54.27 -23.37
C GLU A 19 -17.84 -53.51 -22.27
N ALA A 20 -17.96 -54.15 -21.11
CA ALA A 20 -18.36 -53.45 -19.90
C ALA A 20 -17.33 -52.32 -19.69
N LYS A 21 -17.77 -51.08 -19.92
CA LYS A 21 -16.98 -49.87 -19.65
C LYS A 21 -16.43 -50.03 -18.22
N PRO A 22 -15.10 -49.94 -18.01
CA PRO A 22 -14.53 -50.00 -16.67
C PRO A 22 -15.30 -49.05 -15.76
N PRO A 23 -15.72 -49.46 -14.55
CA PRO A 23 -16.48 -48.58 -13.67
C PRO A 23 -15.71 -47.28 -13.54
N GLU A 24 -16.37 -46.17 -13.88
CA GLU A 24 -15.78 -44.84 -13.76
C GLU A 24 -15.29 -44.71 -12.32
N PRO A 25 -14.00 -44.37 -12.09
CA PRO A 25 -13.50 -44.17 -10.75
C PRO A 25 -14.44 -43.17 -10.05
N PRO A 26 -14.78 -43.40 -8.76
CA PRO A 26 -15.73 -42.55 -8.06
C PRO A 26 -15.31 -41.09 -8.23
N PRO A 27 -16.25 -40.15 -8.44
CA PRO A 27 -15.94 -38.74 -8.57
C PRO A 27 -15.03 -38.34 -7.40
N VAL A 28 -13.79 -37.95 -7.68
CA VAL A 28 -12.91 -37.41 -6.65
C VAL A 28 -13.60 -36.14 -6.18
N GLU A 29 -14.13 -36.15 -4.96
CA GLU A 29 -14.71 -34.96 -4.35
C GLU A 29 -13.67 -33.85 -4.44
N ALA A 30 -14.02 -32.76 -5.12
CA ALA A 30 -13.14 -31.60 -5.17
C ALA A 30 -12.84 -31.18 -3.73
N PRO A 31 -11.57 -30.88 -3.40
CA PRO A 31 -11.21 -30.49 -2.05
C PRO A 31 -12.12 -29.33 -1.60
N PRO A 32 -12.58 -29.34 -0.34
CA PRO A 32 -13.51 -28.33 0.15
C PRO A 32 -12.91 -26.94 -0.06
N GLU A 33 -13.74 -25.98 -0.47
CA GLU A 33 -13.28 -24.60 -0.65
C GLU A 33 -12.71 -24.06 0.67
N PRO A 34 -11.58 -23.34 0.64
CA PRO A 34 -10.99 -22.78 1.84
C PRO A 34 -11.95 -21.79 2.51
N THR A 35 -11.95 -21.80 3.83
CA THR A 35 -12.74 -20.87 4.64
C THR A 35 -12.23 -19.43 4.47
N PRO A 36 -13.05 -18.40 4.77
CA PRO A 36 -12.59 -17.01 4.71
C PRO A 36 -11.37 -16.77 5.59
N GLN A 37 -11.31 -17.44 6.75
CA GLN A 37 -10.21 -17.29 7.70
C GLN A 37 -8.92 -17.92 7.18
N GLU A 38 -8.99 -19.06 6.50
CA GLU A 38 -7.81 -19.69 5.88
C GLU A 38 -7.26 -18.85 4.73
N ILE A 39 -8.13 -18.32 3.86
CA ILE A 39 -7.72 -17.38 2.80
C ILE A 39 -7.04 -16.17 3.43
N PHE A 40 -7.64 -15.59 4.46
CA PHE A 40 -7.07 -14.42 5.13
C PHE A 40 -5.72 -14.72 5.76
N ASN A 41 -5.61 -15.78 6.56
CA ASN A 41 -4.39 -16.12 7.29
C ASN A 41 -3.24 -16.56 6.40
N ASN A 42 -3.52 -17.33 5.35
CA ASN A 42 -2.47 -17.92 4.52
C ASN A 42 -2.00 -16.98 3.42
N ASP A 43 -2.92 -16.23 2.82
CA ASP A 43 -2.61 -15.43 1.63
C ASP A 43 -2.53 -13.93 1.91
N LEU A 44 -3.45 -13.38 2.72
CA LEU A 44 -3.58 -11.93 2.91
C LEU A 44 -2.79 -11.41 4.12
N GLN A 45 -2.70 -12.19 5.19
CA GLN A 45 -1.99 -11.84 6.42
C GLN A 45 -0.48 -11.60 6.22
N PRO A 46 0.24 -12.33 5.35
CA PRO A 46 1.63 -12.00 5.04
C PRO A 46 1.79 -10.59 4.45
N ILE A 47 0.86 -10.15 3.60
CA ILE A 47 0.84 -8.79 3.05
C ILE A 47 0.58 -7.77 4.17
N LEU A 48 -0.43 -8.00 5.01
CA LEU A 48 -0.69 -7.13 6.16
C LEU A 48 0.50 -7.02 7.09
N THR A 49 1.23 -8.12 7.31
CA THR A 49 2.43 -8.12 8.16
C THR A 49 3.49 -7.16 7.63
N VAL A 50 3.72 -7.12 6.31
CA VAL A 50 4.62 -6.15 5.68
C VAL A 50 4.11 -4.72 5.87
N LEU A 51 2.82 -4.48 5.58
CA LEU A 51 2.23 -3.13 5.63
C LEU A 51 2.20 -2.55 7.05
N TRP A 52 1.93 -3.38 8.07
CA TRP A 52 1.83 -2.96 9.47
C TRP A 52 3.16 -2.93 10.21
N GLY A 53 4.16 -3.69 9.74
CA GLY A 53 5.45 -3.87 10.41
C GLY A 53 6.08 -2.56 10.89
N PRO A 54 6.29 -1.57 10.01
CA PRO A 54 6.97 -0.32 10.38
C PRO A 54 6.19 0.55 11.38
N LEU A 55 4.87 0.35 11.52
CA LEU A 55 4.05 1.08 12.49
C LEU A 55 4.09 0.42 13.88
N ARG A 56 4.22 -0.91 13.93
CA ARG A 56 4.18 -1.70 15.17
C ARG A 56 5.56 -1.97 15.78
N GLY A 57 6.58 -1.22 15.36
CA GLY A 57 7.96 -1.42 15.82
C GLY A 57 8.62 -2.67 15.26
N GLY A 58 8.09 -3.21 14.16
CA GLY A 58 8.69 -4.32 13.42
C GLY A 58 9.80 -3.85 12.47
N GLN A 59 9.89 -4.51 11.31
CA GLN A 59 10.89 -4.19 10.28
C GLN A 59 10.83 -2.72 9.86
N PHE A 60 11.99 -2.16 9.50
CA PHE A 60 12.06 -0.83 8.91
C PHE A 60 11.30 -0.80 7.58
N TYR A 61 10.80 0.38 7.23
CA TYR A 61 10.10 0.57 5.98
C TYR A 61 11.08 0.45 4.79
N ASP A 62 10.78 -0.46 3.86
CA ASP A 62 11.49 -0.68 2.61
C ASP A 62 10.54 -0.54 1.41
N ASP A 63 10.86 0.36 0.47
CA ASP A 63 9.98 0.65 -0.67
C ASP A 63 9.79 -0.56 -1.59
N ALA A 64 10.86 -1.32 -1.87
CA ALA A 64 10.81 -2.45 -2.79
C ALA A 64 9.93 -3.59 -2.24
N GLN A 65 10.08 -3.93 -0.96
CA GLN A 65 9.26 -4.93 -0.29
C GLN A 65 7.77 -4.54 -0.27
N HIS A 66 7.47 -3.27 -0.05
CA HIS A 66 6.10 -2.76 -0.05
C HIS A 66 5.50 -2.79 -1.46
N ASP A 67 6.25 -2.38 -2.47
CA ASP A 67 5.83 -2.45 -3.87
C ASP A 67 5.53 -3.89 -4.32
N GLU A 68 6.39 -4.84 -3.95
CA GLU A 68 6.17 -6.27 -4.20
C GLU A 68 4.91 -6.78 -3.51
N ALA A 69 4.67 -6.36 -2.26
CA ALA A 69 3.48 -6.74 -1.50
C ALA A 69 2.19 -6.22 -2.17
N ILE A 70 2.20 -4.97 -2.69
CA ILE A 70 1.08 -4.40 -3.45
C ILE A 70 0.87 -5.13 -4.78
N ALA A 71 1.93 -5.49 -5.50
CA ALA A 71 1.82 -6.24 -6.74
C ALA A 71 1.18 -7.63 -6.52
N LYS A 72 1.60 -8.33 -5.45
CA LYS A 72 1.02 -9.63 -5.04
C LYS A 72 -0.47 -9.51 -4.69
N LEU A 73 -0.87 -8.42 -4.04
CA LEU A 73 -2.26 -8.20 -3.65
C LEU A 73 -3.22 -8.21 -4.84
N GLY A 74 -2.84 -7.64 -5.98
CA GLY A 74 -3.67 -7.66 -7.19
C GLY A 74 -3.95 -9.08 -7.70
N THR A 75 -2.92 -9.95 -7.65
CA THR A 75 -3.04 -11.36 -8.04
C THR A 75 -3.95 -12.13 -7.07
N LEU A 76 -3.78 -11.92 -5.76
CA LEU A 76 -4.59 -12.58 -4.74
C LEU A 76 -6.06 -12.14 -4.81
N LYS A 77 -6.31 -10.86 -5.06
CA LYS A 77 -7.65 -10.34 -5.27
C LYS A 77 -8.34 -11.03 -6.45
N ALA A 78 -7.67 -11.11 -7.61
CA ALA A 78 -8.24 -11.75 -8.79
C ALA A 78 -8.55 -13.24 -8.56
N ARG A 79 -7.69 -13.94 -7.80
CA ARG A 79 -7.89 -15.34 -7.43
C ARG A 79 -9.12 -15.55 -6.55
N HIS A 80 -9.30 -14.70 -5.53
CA HIS A 80 -10.30 -14.90 -4.48
C HIS A 80 -11.61 -14.14 -4.70
N SER A 81 -11.69 -13.23 -5.68
CA SER A 81 -12.89 -12.42 -5.89
C SER A 81 -14.11 -13.19 -6.40
N ALA A 82 -13.91 -14.39 -6.97
CA ALA A 82 -14.98 -15.20 -7.55
C ALA A 82 -15.78 -15.99 -6.50
N THR A 83 -15.22 -16.27 -5.32
CA THR A 83 -15.86 -17.07 -4.28
C THR A 83 -16.49 -16.19 -3.20
N GLU A 84 -17.54 -16.67 -2.53
CA GLU A 84 -18.14 -15.94 -1.39
C GLU A 84 -17.13 -15.81 -0.24
N ASN A 85 -16.45 -16.91 0.11
CA ASN A 85 -15.46 -16.91 1.16
C ASN A 85 -14.29 -15.95 0.88
N GLY A 86 -13.84 -15.90 -0.38
CA GLY A 86 -12.80 -14.98 -0.80
C GLY A 86 -13.25 -13.52 -0.75
N ARG A 87 -14.49 -13.22 -1.16
CA ARG A 87 -15.07 -11.86 -1.01
C ARG A 87 -15.12 -11.42 0.46
N ILE A 88 -15.48 -12.31 1.38
CA ILE A 88 -15.47 -12.02 2.83
C ILE A 88 -14.04 -11.74 3.31
N ALA A 89 -13.07 -12.58 2.95
CA ALA A 89 -11.66 -12.40 3.34
C ALA A 89 -11.06 -11.08 2.80
N LEU A 90 -11.32 -10.76 1.53
CA LEU A 90 -10.91 -9.50 0.90
C LEU A 90 -11.57 -8.28 1.56
N GLY A 91 -12.84 -8.42 1.98
CA GLY A 91 -13.54 -7.39 2.76
C GLY A 91 -12.89 -7.14 4.13
N ASN A 92 -12.48 -8.20 4.83
CA ASN A 92 -11.73 -8.09 6.09
C ASN A 92 -10.39 -7.37 5.87
N PHE A 93 -9.64 -7.77 4.84
CA PHE A 93 -8.37 -7.15 4.50
C PHE A 93 -8.53 -5.66 4.17
N THR A 94 -9.58 -5.29 3.43
CA THR A 94 -9.86 -3.89 3.10
C THR A 94 -10.03 -3.04 4.36
N ARG A 95 -10.75 -3.54 5.38
CA ARG A 95 -10.93 -2.85 6.67
C ARG A 95 -9.62 -2.67 7.44
N GLU A 96 -8.73 -3.66 7.38
CA GLU A 96 -7.39 -3.56 7.97
C GLU A 96 -6.54 -2.49 7.28
N VAL A 97 -6.60 -2.40 5.94
CA VAL A 97 -5.92 -1.34 5.18
C VAL A 97 -6.46 0.04 5.52
N GLU A 98 -7.78 0.21 5.64
CA GLU A 98 -8.37 1.48 6.06
C GLU A 98 -7.93 1.90 7.48
N THR A 99 -7.83 0.92 8.38
CA THR A 99 -7.33 1.13 9.75
C THR A 99 -5.86 1.55 9.73
N LEU A 100 -5.03 0.87 8.94
CA LEU A 100 -3.62 1.23 8.74
C LEU A 100 -3.47 2.67 8.24
N ILE A 101 -4.21 3.07 7.20
CA ILE A 101 -4.14 4.42 6.64
C ILE A 101 -4.41 5.46 7.72
N ARG A 102 -5.45 5.24 8.54
CA ARG A 102 -5.82 6.15 9.63
C ARG A 102 -4.72 6.23 10.69
N GLU A 103 -4.20 5.10 11.15
CA GLU A 103 -3.18 5.07 12.20
C GLU A 103 -1.84 5.62 11.72
N ALA A 104 -1.41 5.26 10.51
CA ALA A 104 -0.21 5.81 9.87
C ALA A 104 -0.29 7.33 9.72
N ARG A 105 -1.47 7.86 9.33
CA ARG A 105 -1.70 9.30 9.25
C ARG A 105 -1.57 9.95 10.62
N ASN A 106 -2.21 9.39 11.65
CA ASN A 106 -2.13 9.92 13.02
C ASN A 106 -0.69 9.91 13.56
N ALA A 107 0.11 8.92 13.16
CA ALA A 107 1.53 8.80 13.50
C ALA A 107 2.48 9.59 12.56
N ASN A 108 1.96 10.39 11.63
CA ASN A 108 2.71 11.12 10.60
C ASN A 108 3.66 10.22 9.77
N ARG A 109 3.31 8.95 9.58
CA ARG A 109 4.05 7.97 8.78
C ARG A 109 3.61 8.03 7.32
N TRP A 110 3.94 9.11 6.63
CA TRP A 110 3.42 9.40 5.28
C TRP A 110 3.76 8.35 4.21
N ARG A 111 4.89 7.63 4.34
CA ARG A 111 5.20 6.48 3.46
C ARG A 111 4.17 5.35 3.61
N LEU A 112 3.79 5.05 4.86
CA LEU A 112 2.76 4.07 5.16
C LEU A 112 1.36 4.53 4.73
N VAL A 113 1.07 5.82 4.85
CA VAL A 113 -0.17 6.38 4.30
C VAL A 113 -0.25 6.13 2.81
N LYS A 114 0.81 6.47 2.06
CA LYS A 114 0.87 6.29 0.60
C LYS A 114 0.70 4.83 0.19
N VAL A 115 1.44 3.90 0.78
CA VAL A 115 1.30 2.47 0.43
C VAL A 115 -0.08 1.92 0.83
N GLY A 116 -0.65 2.38 1.96
CA GLY A 116 -2.01 2.03 2.36
C GLY A 116 -3.05 2.49 1.33
N CYS A 117 -2.94 3.73 0.84
CA CYS A 117 -3.80 4.25 -0.24
C CYS A 117 -3.69 3.39 -1.51
N ARG A 118 -2.46 3.01 -1.91
CA ARG A 118 -2.22 2.13 -3.07
C ARG A 118 -2.82 0.74 -2.87
N ALA A 119 -2.68 0.14 -1.68
CA ALA A 119 -3.34 -1.12 -1.34
C ALA A 119 -4.86 -1.01 -1.46
N TYR A 120 -5.43 0.08 -0.95
CA TYR A 120 -6.87 0.32 -1.05
C TYR A 120 -7.33 0.45 -2.50
N ALA A 121 -6.60 1.17 -3.34
CA ALA A 121 -6.93 1.33 -4.77
C ALA A 121 -6.94 -0.01 -5.51
N VAL A 122 -6.03 -0.94 -5.16
CA VAL A 122 -6.05 -2.32 -5.68
C VAL A 122 -7.33 -3.06 -5.23
N MET A 123 -7.71 -2.89 -3.97
CA MET A 123 -8.89 -3.55 -3.39
C MET A 123 -10.21 -2.97 -3.91
N GLN A 124 -10.29 -1.67 -4.13
CA GLN A 124 -11.49 -0.92 -4.52
C GLN A 124 -11.20 -0.06 -5.76
N PRO A 125 -11.01 -0.67 -6.95
CA PRO A 125 -10.68 0.06 -8.17
C PRO A 125 -11.80 1.00 -8.56
N GLY A 126 -11.45 2.21 -8.97
CA GLY A 126 -12.39 3.27 -9.31
C GLY A 126 -12.96 4.04 -8.11
N ASN A 127 -12.61 3.66 -6.88
CA ASN A 127 -12.97 4.42 -5.68
C ASN A 127 -11.88 5.46 -5.37
N ASP A 128 -12.26 6.74 -5.36
CA ASP A 128 -11.37 7.89 -5.16
C ASP A 128 -11.25 8.34 -3.70
N ARG A 129 -11.85 7.59 -2.75
CA ARG A 129 -11.92 7.94 -1.31
C ARG A 129 -10.61 8.44 -0.72
N TYR A 130 -9.49 7.84 -1.11
CA TYR A 130 -8.16 8.17 -0.58
C TYR A 130 -7.25 8.91 -1.56
N GLN A 131 -7.72 9.28 -2.76
CA GLN A 131 -6.88 9.94 -3.77
C GLN A 131 -6.25 11.24 -3.23
N LYS A 132 -7.06 12.14 -2.64
CA LYS A 132 -6.56 13.39 -2.04
C LYS A 132 -5.58 13.16 -0.89
N LEU A 133 -5.74 12.05 -0.17
CA LEU A 133 -4.84 11.70 0.93
C LEU A 133 -3.50 11.19 0.40
N GLU A 134 -3.51 10.42 -0.70
CA GLU A 134 -2.30 9.99 -1.39
C GLU A 134 -1.53 11.18 -1.97
N GLU A 135 -2.21 12.11 -2.65
CA GLU A 135 -1.63 13.37 -3.13
C GLU A 135 -1.01 14.19 -1.98
N ARG A 136 -1.70 14.27 -0.84
CA ARG A 136 -1.14 14.91 0.36
C ARG A 136 0.09 14.16 0.87
N ALA A 137 0.08 12.83 0.87
CA ALA A 137 1.22 12.02 1.30
C ALA A 137 2.44 12.29 0.40
N ASP A 138 2.25 12.42 -0.91
CA ASP A 138 3.32 12.81 -1.84
C ASP A 138 3.92 14.16 -1.51
N LEU A 139 3.08 15.16 -1.25
CA LEU A 139 3.54 16.47 -0.83
C LEU A 139 4.30 16.41 0.50
N MET A 140 3.81 15.64 1.47
CA MET A 140 4.47 15.49 2.78
C MET A 140 5.81 14.75 2.69
N LEU A 141 5.94 13.78 1.78
CA LEU A 141 7.20 13.10 1.52
C LEU A 141 8.20 13.99 0.77
N ALA A 142 7.71 14.92 -0.03
CA ALA A 142 8.51 15.95 -0.69
C ALA A 142 8.85 17.14 0.22
N ARG A 143 8.36 17.18 1.48
CA ARG A 143 8.63 18.29 2.40
C ARG A 143 10.14 18.40 2.69
N PRO A 144 10.75 19.57 2.44
CA PRO A 144 12.15 19.82 2.79
C PRO A 144 12.42 19.67 4.29
N ARG A 145 13.63 19.22 4.62
CA ARG A 145 14.10 19.19 6.01
C ARG A 145 14.75 20.52 6.33
N VAL A 146 14.37 21.13 7.44
CA VAL A 146 14.88 22.43 7.86
C VAL A 146 15.60 22.29 9.19
N ALA A 147 16.78 22.88 9.30
CA ALA A 147 17.56 22.98 10.52
C ALA A 147 17.96 24.43 10.77
N ILE A 148 17.80 24.91 12.00
CA ILE A 148 18.28 26.25 12.39
C ILE A 148 19.77 26.17 12.66
N ARG A 149 20.54 27.10 12.09
CA ARG A 149 21.96 27.31 12.40
C ARG A 149 22.17 28.33 13.50
N GLY A 150 21.30 29.34 13.56
CA GLY A 150 21.35 30.36 14.58
C GLY A 150 20.46 31.55 14.26
N PHE A 151 20.48 32.50 15.18
CA PHE A 151 19.74 33.75 15.09
C PHE A 151 20.73 34.91 15.13
N PHE A 152 20.43 35.97 14.40
CA PHE A 152 21.31 37.13 14.32
C PHE A 152 20.49 38.40 14.24
N GLU A 153 20.78 39.34 15.13
CA GLU A 153 20.14 40.64 15.14
C GLU A 153 21.07 41.69 14.52
N THR A 154 20.55 42.47 13.58
CA THR A 154 21.27 43.60 12.99
C THR A 154 20.30 44.73 12.72
N ASN A 155 20.66 45.96 13.10
CA ASN A 155 19.83 47.14 12.90
C ASN A 155 18.40 47.00 13.48
N GLY A 156 18.24 46.27 14.58
CA GLY A 156 16.95 46.00 15.21
C GLY A 156 16.07 44.99 14.48
N GLU A 157 16.59 44.33 13.43
CA GLU A 157 15.91 43.24 12.74
C GLU A 157 16.55 41.89 13.09
N LEU A 158 15.70 40.92 13.42
CA LEU A 158 16.10 39.57 13.77
C LEU A 158 16.00 38.64 12.56
N TYR A 159 17.12 38.00 12.23
CA TYR A 159 17.23 37.03 11.14
C TYR A 159 17.46 35.62 11.69
N VAL A 160 16.91 34.64 10.99
CA VAL A 160 17.17 33.21 11.21
C VAL A 160 18.04 32.70 10.08
N PHE A 161 19.13 32.02 10.44
CA PHE A 161 19.94 31.25 9.50
C PHE A 161 19.46 29.80 9.49
N LEU A 162 19.08 29.31 8.31
CA LEU A 162 18.50 27.99 8.12
C LEU A 162 19.29 27.20 7.08
N ASP A 163 19.46 25.91 7.33
CA ASP A 163 19.82 24.93 6.32
C ASP A 163 18.54 24.21 5.88
N VAL A 164 18.31 24.16 4.58
CA VAL A 164 17.16 23.47 3.99
C VAL A 164 17.69 22.37 3.08
N THR A 165 17.30 21.13 3.36
CA THR A 165 17.70 19.96 2.57
C THR A 165 16.51 19.44 1.77
N ASP A 166 16.66 19.39 0.44
CA ASP A 166 15.67 18.79 -0.46
C ASP A 166 15.68 17.26 -0.29
N PRO A 167 14.53 16.61 -0.05
CA PRO A 167 14.48 15.17 0.21
C PRO A 167 14.69 14.31 -1.05
N LYS A 168 14.55 14.89 -2.25
CA LYS A 168 14.73 14.22 -3.54
C LYS A 168 16.18 14.25 -3.98
N THR A 169 16.82 15.42 -3.94
CA THR A 169 18.21 15.59 -4.40
C THR A 169 19.24 15.38 -3.30
N GLY A 170 18.85 15.57 -2.03
CA GLY A 170 19.77 15.59 -0.90
C GLY A 170 20.61 16.87 -0.81
N GLU A 171 20.37 17.85 -1.68
CA GLU A 171 21.10 19.12 -1.68
C GLU A 171 20.66 19.99 -0.50
N THR A 172 21.63 20.61 0.16
CA THR A 172 21.41 21.54 1.28
C THR A 172 21.72 22.97 0.83
N THR A 173 20.74 23.87 1.01
CA THR A 173 20.86 25.29 0.70
C THR A 173 20.70 26.12 1.97
N ASN A 174 21.57 27.14 2.11
CA ASN A 174 21.57 28.02 3.27
C ASN A 174 20.70 29.25 2.98
N TYR A 175 19.85 29.61 3.94
CA TYR A 175 18.97 30.77 3.88
C TYR A 175 19.20 31.69 5.07
N LYS A 176 19.07 32.99 4.85
CA LYS A 176 18.99 34.03 5.88
C LYS A 176 17.68 34.76 5.67
N ILE A 177 16.74 34.62 6.61
CA ILE A 177 15.36 35.08 6.44
C ILE A 177 14.83 35.73 7.71
N ARG A 178 13.84 36.62 7.55
CA ARG A 178 13.08 37.23 8.66
C ARG A 178 11.64 36.71 8.71
N GLU A 179 10.96 37.01 9.81
CA GLU A 179 9.55 36.62 9.98
C GLU A 179 8.67 37.11 8.81
N GLY A 180 7.75 36.26 8.37
CA GLY A 180 6.87 36.50 7.24
C GLY A 180 7.46 36.17 5.86
N GLU A 181 8.78 35.98 5.74
CA GLU A 181 9.42 35.73 4.44
C GLU A 181 9.23 34.31 3.94
N GLU A 182 8.97 34.21 2.64
CA GLU A 182 8.99 32.96 1.89
C GLU A 182 10.40 32.63 1.42
N PHE A 183 10.73 31.35 1.43
CA PHE A 183 12.03 30.85 1.02
C PHE A 183 11.91 29.44 0.44
N HIS A 184 12.93 29.02 -0.30
CA HIS A 184 12.96 27.71 -0.95
C HIS A 184 11.69 27.41 -1.79
N SER A 185 11.03 28.45 -2.30
CA SER A 185 9.78 28.44 -3.10
C SER A 185 8.53 27.79 -2.47
N VAL A 186 8.67 26.96 -1.43
CA VAL A 186 7.57 26.20 -0.81
C VAL A 186 7.48 26.37 0.70
N LEU A 187 8.36 27.19 1.29
CA LEU A 187 8.44 27.43 2.73
C LEU A 187 8.21 28.89 3.07
N ARG A 188 7.69 29.15 4.28
CA ARG A 188 7.62 30.49 4.86
C ARG A 188 8.00 30.45 6.34
N LEU A 189 8.78 31.42 6.80
CA LEU A 189 9.02 31.62 8.21
C LEU A 189 7.81 32.34 8.80
N VAL A 190 7.04 31.67 9.66
CA VAL A 190 5.85 32.25 10.27
C VAL A 190 6.25 33.21 11.38
N ARG A 191 7.06 32.73 12.33
CA ARG A 191 7.55 33.50 13.48
C ARG A 191 8.71 32.80 14.17
N ILE A 192 9.43 33.55 14.99
CA ILE A 192 10.45 33.08 15.91
C ILE A 192 9.80 32.86 17.28
N VAL A 193 10.11 31.74 17.91
CA VAL A 193 9.46 31.26 19.13
C VAL A 193 10.47 31.22 20.28
N GLY A 194 10.02 31.58 21.48
CA GLY A 194 10.76 31.33 22.72
C GLY A 194 12.05 32.13 22.90
N ARG A 195 12.14 33.38 22.42
CA ARG A 195 13.39 34.18 22.48
C ARG A 195 14.56 33.48 21.78
N ASN A 196 14.38 33.15 20.50
CA ASN A 196 15.41 32.53 19.65
C ASN A 196 15.68 31.05 19.99
N GLN A 197 14.68 30.34 20.53
CA GLN A 197 14.78 28.91 20.84
C GLN A 197 14.23 28.04 19.71
N ALA A 198 13.31 28.57 18.90
CA ALA A 198 12.72 27.85 17.78
C ALA A 198 12.21 28.82 16.70
N ALA A 199 11.88 28.26 15.55
CA ALA A 199 11.18 28.95 14.48
C ALA A 199 10.00 28.10 14.00
N GLU A 200 8.84 28.73 13.82
CA GLU A 200 7.67 28.10 13.22
C GLU A 200 7.73 28.27 11.70
N ILE A 201 7.76 27.16 10.97
CA ILE A 201 7.87 27.11 9.52
C ILE A 201 6.55 26.60 8.93
N LEU A 202 6.07 27.27 7.89
CA LEU A 202 4.93 26.84 7.09
C LEU A 202 5.43 26.13 5.83
N TYR A 203 4.91 24.93 5.57
CA TYR A 203 5.01 24.25 4.29
C TYR A 203 3.76 24.56 3.47
N ILE A 204 3.95 25.47 2.50
CA ILE A 204 2.87 26.12 1.73
C ILE A 204 1.98 25.10 0.98
N PRO A 205 2.50 24.07 0.28
CA PRO A 205 1.69 23.17 -0.55
C PRO A 205 0.54 22.45 0.16
N VAL A 206 0.66 22.24 1.47
CA VAL A 206 -0.32 21.50 2.28
C VAL A 206 -0.86 22.31 3.46
N ASN A 207 -0.45 23.58 3.55
CA ASN A 207 -0.73 24.49 4.65
C ASN A 207 -0.46 23.86 6.03
N ASP A 208 0.71 23.26 6.19
CA ASP A 208 1.14 22.55 7.42
C ASP A 208 2.27 23.33 8.10
N THR A 209 2.15 23.61 9.39
CA THR A 209 3.20 24.27 10.17
C THR A 209 3.89 23.30 11.11
N TRP A 210 5.18 23.54 11.37
CA TRP A 210 5.91 22.84 12.42
C TRP A 210 7.01 23.72 13.01
N GLU A 211 7.38 23.40 14.25
CA GLU A 211 8.48 24.05 14.94
C GLU A 211 9.80 23.33 14.67
N VAL A 212 10.79 24.13 14.27
CA VAL A 212 12.20 23.74 14.17
C VAL A 212 12.91 24.34 15.38
N LEU A 213 13.60 23.49 16.15
CA LEU A 213 14.36 23.94 17.32
C LEU A 213 15.73 24.49 16.93
N ALA A 214 16.22 25.43 17.72
CA ALA A 214 17.58 25.95 17.64
C ALA A 214 18.61 24.87 18.05
N PRO A 215 19.88 24.99 17.61
CA PRO A 215 20.94 24.12 18.09
C PRO A 215 21.07 24.17 19.62
N GLY A 216 21.12 23.00 20.25
CA GLY A 216 21.26 22.88 21.71
C GLY A 216 19.95 22.85 22.48
N GLU A 217 18.82 23.11 21.83
CA GLU A 217 17.49 22.98 22.45
C GLU A 217 16.95 21.55 22.22
N SER A 218 16.31 20.98 23.25
CA SER A 218 15.63 19.67 23.19
C SER A 218 14.14 19.83 23.44
N ARG A 219 13.31 19.06 22.75
CA ARG A 219 11.85 18.98 23.01
C ARG A 219 11.55 18.30 24.34
#